data_AF-A0A9W9R937-F1
#
_entry.id   AF-A0A9W9R937-F1
#
_cell.length_a   1.000
_cell.length_b   1.000
_cell.length_c   1.000
_cell.angle_alpha   90.00
_cell.angle_beta   90.00
_cell.angle_gamma   90.00
#
_symmetry.space_group_name_H-M   'P 1'
#
loop_
_entity.id
_entity.type
_entity.pdbx_description
1 polymer ?
#
loop_
_entity_poly.entity_id
_entity_poly.type
_entity_poly.pdbx_seq_one_letter_code
_entity_poly.pdbx_strand_id
1 'polypeptide(L)'
;MDIPEVDNDVIGYIHETGLAQILGTIPGMYMVDIFTWMEFLPIWLKPWEKEAKKRFQRDMRWCLERLQSQISTWSFLEAMLQNPEAQRKCRIEIDNIVGDRLPEFADLDRIPYVKCIMKEVWRWRPPVALGHPHVTTRDIIYNGYRIPKGSRIHLNSWAIGHDPRRHDDPERFWPERYIGDETTGKAMQSINSADVSKRDHFAFGAGRRICPGYNVAERSFAVAIMRILWAFEVQPAPGTQVPLDPLSYMKNAEMPGNASINLPVTLEVRSEERKKLINDIFDKMDRERTKMVST
;
A
#
# COMPACT_ATOMS: atom_id res chain seq x y z
N MET A 1 17.89 -4.28 22.89
CA MET A 1 17.42 -4.86 21.61
C MET A 1 17.60 -6.34 21.77
N ASP A 2 16.52 -7.05 22.09
CA ASP A 2 16.56 -8.51 22.13
C ASP A 2 16.84 -8.98 20.71
N ILE A 3 18.04 -9.52 20.51
CA ILE A 3 18.38 -10.21 19.27
C ILE A 3 17.53 -11.49 19.31
N PRO A 4 16.62 -11.71 18.35
CA PRO A 4 15.81 -12.92 18.37
C PRO A 4 16.72 -14.14 18.36
N GLU A 5 16.33 -15.20 19.07
CA GLU A 5 17.07 -16.46 19.12
C GLU A 5 17.42 -16.94 17.70
N VAL A 6 18.60 -17.55 17.56
CA VAL A 6 19.19 -17.94 16.27
C VAL A 6 18.30 -18.94 15.50
N ASP A 7 17.39 -19.62 16.20
CA ASP A 7 16.42 -20.58 15.65
C ASP A 7 15.11 -19.93 15.17
N ASN A 8 15.05 -18.60 15.05
CA ASN A 8 13.88 -17.91 14.52
C ASN A 8 13.71 -18.16 13.01
N ASP A 9 12.52 -18.64 12.62
CA ASP A 9 12.18 -18.98 11.24
C ASP A 9 12.27 -17.80 10.26
N VAL A 10 12.03 -16.56 10.74
CA VAL A 10 12.23 -15.33 9.97
C VAL A 10 13.71 -15.04 9.75
N ILE A 11 14.56 -15.25 10.76
CA ILE A 11 16.02 -15.08 10.63
C ILE A 11 16.59 -16.09 9.63
N GLY A 12 16.18 -17.36 9.74
CA GLY A 12 16.54 -18.41 8.78
C GLY A 12 16.13 -18.04 7.35
N TYR A 13 14.90 -17.58 7.15
CA TYR A 13 14.42 -17.11 5.85
C TYR A 13 15.24 -15.94 5.30
N ILE A 14 15.50 -14.90 6.10
CA ILE A 14 16.29 -13.73 5.67
C ILE A 14 17.70 -14.16 5.27
N HIS A 15 18.33 -15.03 6.06
CA HIS A 15 19.66 -15.54 5.79
C HIS A 15 19.71 -16.34 4.48
N GLU A 16 18.80 -17.30 4.30
CA GLU A 16 18.73 -18.11 3.08
C GLU A 16 18.45 -17.28 1.83
N THR A 17 17.51 -16.34 1.92
CA THR A 17 17.16 -15.45 0.80
C THR A 17 18.31 -14.49 0.49
N GLY A 18 18.99 -13.97 1.50
CA GLY A 18 20.19 -13.14 1.34
C GLY A 18 21.34 -13.90 0.67
N LEU A 19 21.61 -15.13 1.11
CA LEU A 19 22.61 -16.00 0.47
C LEU A 19 22.23 -16.32 -0.98
N ALA A 20 20.96 -16.64 -1.26
CA ALA A 20 20.48 -16.90 -2.61
C ALA A 20 20.67 -15.69 -3.54
N GLN A 21 20.39 -14.49 -3.07
CA GLN A 21 20.62 -13.25 -3.82
C GLN A 21 22.11 -13.05 -4.10
N ILE A 22 22.97 -13.24 -3.10
CA ILE A 22 24.42 -13.12 -3.27
C ILE A 22 24.90 -14.13 -4.33
N LEU A 23 24.56 -15.40 -4.19
CA LEU A 23 24.96 -16.45 -5.13
C LEU A 23 24.44 -16.20 -6.55
N GLY A 24 23.21 -15.70 -6.69
CA GLY A 24 22.63 -15.35 -7.99
C GLY A 24 23.30 -14.17 -8.70
N THR A 25 24.15 -13.40 -8.01
CA THR A 25 24.92 -12.29 -8.62
C THR A 25 26.33 -12.68 -9.06
N ILE A 26 26.76 -13.91 -8.77
CA ILE A 26 28.11 -14.39 -9.14
C ILE A 26 28.08 -14.87 -10.61
N PRO A 27 28.83 -14.24 -11.52
CA PRO A 27 28.87 -14.68 -12.92
C PRO A 27 29.32 -16.14 -13.05
N GLY A 28 28.55 -16.96 -13.76
CA GLY A 28 28.86 -18.37 -13.98
C GLY A 28 28.45 -19.32 -12.84
N MET A 29 27.71 -18.82 -11.83
CA MET A 29 27.08 -19.69 -10.83
C MET A 29 26.09 -20.68 -11.48
N TYR A 30 25.46 -20.28 -12.58
CA TYR A 30 24.62 -21.17 -13.38
C TYR A 30 25.14 -21.23 -14.81
N MET A 31 25.17 -22.44 -15.39
CA MET A 31 25.61 -22.61 -16.80
C MET A 31 24.77 -21.80 -17.79
N VAL A 32 23.51 -21.50 -17.44
CA VAL A 32 22.63 -20.65 -18.25
C VAL A 32 23.14 -19.21 -18.39
N ASP A 33 23.96 -18.72 -17.45
CA ASP A 33 24.58 -17.39 -17.51
C ASP A 33 25.68 -17.33 -18.59
N ILE A 34 26.28 -18.47 -18.91
CA ILE A 34 27.32 -18.61 -19.94
C ILE A 34 26.69 -19.03 -21.27
N PHE A 35 25.71 -19.93 -21.21
CA PHE A 35 25.05 -20.53 -22.35
C PHE A 35 23.56 -20.18 -22.35
N THR A 36 23.24 -18.96 -22.78
CA THR A 36 21.87 -18.42 -22.77
C THR A 36 20.85 -19.28 -23.53
N TRP A 37 21.29 -20.05 -24.54
CA TRP A 37 20.44 -20.99 -25.27
C TRP A 37 19.83 -22.09 -24.37
N MET A 38 20.44 -22.38 -23.22
CA MET A 38 19.92 -23.36 -22.26
C MET A 38 18.56 -22.97 -21.66
N GLU A 39 18.15 -21.70 -21.79
CA GLU A 39 16.81 -21.24 -21.41
C GLU A 39 15.70 -21.98 -22.19
N PHE A 40 15.97 -22.35 -23.44
CA PHE A 40 15.02 -23.02 -24.34
C PHE A 40 14.90 -24.54 -24.11
N LEU A 41 15.69 -25.11 -23.20
CA LEU A 41 15.59 -26.53 -22.87
C LEU A 41 14.23 -26.84 -22.20
N PRO A 42 13.70 -28.06 -22.34
CA PRO A 42 12.56 -28.52 -21.55
C PRO A 42 12.81 -28.40 -20.04
N ILE A 43 11.76 -28.09 -19.24
CA ILE A 43 11.89 -27.83 -17.79
C ILE A 43 12.56 -28.98 -17.01
N TRP A 44 12.43 -30.22 -17.48
CA TRP A 44 13.04 -31.38 -16.83
C TRP A 44 14.57 -31.37 -16.90
N LEU A 45 15.17 -30.70 -17.89
CA LEU A 45 16.61 -30.47 -18.05
C LEU A 45 17.12 -29.20 -17.33
N LYS A 46 16.22 -28.44 -16.69
CA LYS A 46 16.54 -27.15 -16.05
C LYS A 46 16.35 -27.22 -14.53
N PRO A 47 17.21 -27.96 -13.79
CA PRO A 47 17.12 -28.05 -12.33
C PRO A 47 17.21 -26.68 -11.64
N TRP A 48 18.01 -25.75 -12.19
CA TRP A 48 18.09 -24.38 -11.68
C TRP A 48 16.76 -23.62 -11.80
N GLU A 49 16.03 -23.79 -12.91
CA GLU A 49 14.73 -23.13 -13.09
C GLU A 49 13.65 -23.76 -12.19
N LYS A 50 13.67 -25.09 -12.01
CA LYS A 50 12.78 -25.76 -11.06
C LYS A 50 12.99 -25.25 -9.63
N GLU A 51 14.25 -25.11 -9.22
CA GLU A 51 14.61 -24.59 -7.91
C GLU A 51 14.23 -23.11 -7.75
N ALA A 52 14.49 -22.28 -8.76
CA ALA A 52 14.09 -20.87 -8.77
C ALA A 52 12.57 -20.71 -8.67
N LYS A 53 11.79 -21.52 -9.40
CA LYS A 53 10.31 -21.52 -9.32
C LYS A 53 9.81 -21.92 -7.93
N LYS A 54 10.40 -22.95 -7.31
CA LYS A 54 10.07 -23.35 -5.93
C LYS A 54 10.37 -22.25 -4.91
N ARG A 55 11.55 -21.62 -5.01
CA ARG A 55 11.94 -20.50 -4.16
C ARG A 55 11.01 -19.30 -4.35
N PHE A 56 10.72 -18.93 -5.58
CA PHE A 56 9.74 -17.88 -5.89
C PHE A 56 8.39 -18.17 -5.22
N GLN A 57 7.87 -19.39 -5.32
CA GLN A 57 6.61 -19.76 -4.66
C GLN A 57 6.69 -19.70 -3.13
N ARG A 58 7.79 -20.16 -2.53
CA ARG A 58 8.03 -20.09 -1.08
C ARG A 58 8.07 -18.64 -0.61
N ASP A 59 8.89 -17.82 -1.25
CA ASP A 59 9.11 -16.42 -0.90
C ASP A 59 7.83 -15.60 -1.12
N MET A 60 7.08 -15.87 -2.20
CA MET A 60 5.77 -15.28 -2.43
C MET A 60 4.76 -15.66 -1.35
N ARG A 61 4.69 -16.94 -0.93
CA ARG A 61 3.82 -17.34 0.20
C ARG A 61 4.21 -16.63 1.47
N TRP A 62 5.50 -16.61 1.80
CA TRP A 62 6.01 -15.93 2.99
C TRP A 62 5.66 -14.43 2.98
N CYS A 63 5.87 -13.75 1.85
CA CYS A 63 5.49 -12.35 1.67
C CYS A 63 3.97 -12.16 1.75
N LEU A 64 3.16 -13.05 1.18
CA LEU A 64 1.70 -12.93 1.25
C LEU A 64 1.16 -13.22 2.64
N GLU A 65 1.80 -14.06 3.44
CA GLU A 65 1.40 -14.38 4.81
C GLU A 65 1.86 -13.30 5.80
N ARG A 66 3.02 -12.66 5.56
CA ARG A 66 3.69 -11.79 6.54
C ARG A 66 3.90 -10.34 6.11
N LEU A 67 3.93 -10.04 4.81
CA LEU A 67 4.14 -8.71 4.23
C LEU A 67 2.87 -8.12 3.59
N GLN A 68 1.68 -8.62 3.94
CA GLN A 68 0.43 -7.93 3.61
C GLN A 68 0.33 -6.64 4.42
N SER A 69 1.07 -5.61 4.00
CA SER A 69 0.90 -4.30 4.57
C SER A 69 -0.44 -3.74 4.11
N GLN A 70 -1.42 -3.83 4.99
CA GLN A 70 -2.77 -3.34 4.77
C GLN A 70 -2.95 -1.92 5.31
N ILE A 71 -1.84 -1.21 5.62
CA ILE A 71 -1.84 0.05 6.36
C ILE A 71 -2.75 1.11 5.72
N SER A 72 -2.70 1.26 4.38
CA SER A 72 -3.55 2.23 3.68
C SER A 72 -5.03 1.83 3.74
N THR A 73 -5.35 0.53 3.65
CA THR A 73 -6.72 0.02 3.77
C THR A 73 -7.26 0.23 5.18
N TRP A 74 -6.47 -0.07 6.22
CA TRP A 74 -6.87 0.19 7.62
C TRP A 74 -7.09 1.67 7.89
N SER A 75 -6.20 2.54 7.39
CA SER A 75 -6.35 3.99 7.52
C SER A 75 -7.57 4.52 6.75
N PHE A 76 -7.90 3.91 5.61
CA PHE A 76 -9.13 4.19 4.87
C PHE A 76 -10.37 3.77 5.67
N LEU A 77 -10.38 2.57 6.25
CA LEU A 77 -11.50 2.12 7.09
C LEU A 77 -11.68 3.04 8.29
N GLU A 78 -10.59 3.43 8.96
CA GLU A 78 -10.60 4.43 10.02
C GLU A 78 -11.25 5.74 9.56
N ALA A 79 -10.84 6.24 8.39
CA ALA A 79 -11.38 7.47 7.83
C ALA A 79 -12.89 7.34 7.52
N MET A 80 -13.34 6.22 6.95
CA MET A 80 -14.76 5.99 6.62
C MET A 80 -15.65 5.86 7.86
N LEU A 81 -15.11 5.31 8.96
CA LEU A 81 -15.80 5.24 10.26
C LEU A 81 -15.99 6.62 10.88
N GLN A 82 -14.95 7.45 10.85
CA GLN A 82 -14.98 8.78 11.44
C GLN A 82 -15.67 9.81 10.55
N ASN A 83 -15.83 9.52 9.25
CA ASN A 83 -16.37 10.43 8.25
C ASN A 83 -17.44 9.75 7.38
N PRO A 84 -18.61 9.40 7.96
CA PRO A 84 -19.67 8.69 7.23
C PRO A 84 -20.19 9.47 6.03
N GLU A 85 -20.11 10.81 6.05
CA GLU A 85 -20.51 11.65 4.92
C GLU A 85 -19.58 11.48 3.70
N ALA A 86 -18.27 11.35 3.91
CA ALA A 86 -17.34 11.05 2.82
C ALA A 86 -17.61 9.67 2.22
N GLN A 87 -17.92 8.69 3.08
CA GLN A 87 -18.34 7.35 2.67
C GLN A 87 -19.59 7.42 1.78
N ARG A 88 -20.63 8.13 2.23
CA ARG A 88 -21.90 8.30 1.51
C ARG A 88 -21.72 8.96 0.14
N LYS A 89 -20.95 10.05 0.06
CA LYS A 89 -20.67 10.75 -1.21
C LYS A 89 -20.00 9.85 -2.23
N CYS A 90 -18.96 9.14 -1.82
CA CYS A 90 -18.23 8.23 -2.70
C CYS A 90 -19.12 7.09 -3.18
N ARG A 91 -19.93 6.51 -2.29
CA ARG A 91 -20.88 5.44 -2.63
C ARG A 91 -21.86 5.87 -3.72
N ILE A 92 -22.42 7.08 -3.62
CA ILE A 92 -23.36 7.60 -4.62
C ILE A 92 -22.71 7.65 -6.01
N GLU A 93 -21.48 8.15 -6.12
CA GLU A 93 -20.77 8.15 -7.40
C GLU A 93 -20.52 6.73 -7.92
N ILE A 94 -20.07 5.82 -7.04
CA ILE A 94 -19.82 4.43 -7.39
C ILE A 94 -21.11 3.76 -7.89
N ASP A 95 -22.22 3.91 -7.18
CA ASP A 95 -23.50 3.30 -7.56
C ASP A 95 -24.01 3.86 -8.90
N ASN A 96 -23.89 5.17 -9.13
CA ASN A 96 -24.31 5.82 -10.37
C ASN A 96 -23.49 5.37 -11.60
N ILE A 97 -22.19 5.13 -11.43
CA ILE A 97 -21.27 4.81 -12.54
C ILE A 97 -21.14 3.31 -12.78
N VAL A 98 -21.13 2.52 -11.71
CA VAL A 98 -20.85 1.08 -11.76
C VAL A 98 -22.14 0.26 -11.75
N GLY A 99 -23.15 0.66 -10.96
CA GLY A 99 -24.39 -0.09 -10.80
C GLY A 99 -24.16 -1.45 -10.12
N ASP A 100 -24.59 -2.53 -10.78
CA ASP A 100 -24.66 -3.88 -10.19
C ASP A 100 -23.46 -4.79 -10.53
N ARG A 101 -22.51 -4.32 -11.35
CA ARG A 101 -21.27 -5.07 -11.61
C ARG A 101 -20.20 -4.75 -10.56
N LEU A 102 -19.19 -5.61 -10.47
CA LEU A 102 -18.03 -5.35 -9.63
C LEU A 102 -17.22 -4.16 -10.21
N PRO A 103 -16.78 -3.19 -9.38
CA PRO A 103 -15.89 -2.12 -9.83
C PRO A 103 -14.53 -2.65 -10.32
N GLU A 104 -14.02 -1.99 -11.34
CA GLU A 104 -12.72 -2.25 -11.97
C GLU A 104 -11.85 -0.99 -11.97
N PHE A 105 -10.54 -1.15 -12.17
CA PHE A 105 -9.62 0.00 -12.17
C PHE A 105 -9.98 1.04 -13.24
N ALA A 106 -10.53 0.62 -14.38
CA ALA A 106 -10.97 1.51 -15.46
C ALA A 106 -12.11 2.47 -15.04
N ASP A 107 -12.80 2.19 -13.94
CA ASP A 107 -13.86 3.07 -13.43
C ASP A 107 -13.32 4.31 -12.72
N LEU A 108 -12.07 4.29 -12.26
CA LEU A 108 -11.48 5.34 -11.43
C LEU A 108 -11.56 6.72 -12.07
N ASP A 109 -11.41 6.83 -13.39
CA ASP A 109 -11.47 8.12 -14.10
C ASP A 109 -12.87 8.73 -14.12
N ARG A 110 -13.91 7.91 -13.91
CA ARG A 110 -15.31 8.33 -13.86
C ARG A 110 -15.81 8.57 -12.43
N ILE A 111 -15.01 8.20 -11.42
CA ILE A 111 -15.35 8.30 -10.00
C ILE A 111 -14.27 9.16 -9.31
N PRO A 112 -14.20 10.46 -9.61
CA PRO A 112 -13.13 11.34 -9.16
C PRO A 112 -13.04 11.44 -7.64
N TYR A 113 -14.16 11.23 -6.91
CA TYR A 113 -14.14 11.29 -5.46
C TYR A 113 -13.31 10.17 -4.82
N VAL A 114 -13.13 9.02 -5.49
CA VAL A 114 -12.20 7.97 -5.04
C VAL A 114 -10.77 8.50 -5.01
N LYS A 115 -10.35 9.27 -6.03
CA LYS A 115 -9.01 9.89 -6.07
C LYS A 115 -8.84 10.88 -4.92
N CYS A 116 -9.88 11.64 -4.60
CA CYS A 116 -9.88 12.58 -3.48
C CYS A 116 -9.68 11.86 -2.14
N ILE A 117 -10.40 10.76 -1.90
CA ILE A 117 -10.24 9.93 -0.71
C ILE A 117 -8.83 9.36 -0.64
N MET A 118 -8.28 8.82 -1.74
CA MET A 118 -6.93 8.23 -1.74
C MET A 118 -5.86 9.24 -1.32
N LYS A 119 -5.87 10.44 -1.94
CA LYS A 119 -4.94 11.52 -1.62
C LYS A 119 -5.07 11.93 -0.15
N GLU A 120 -6.29 12.07 0.34
CA GLU A 120 -6.52 12.48 1.73
C GLU A 120 -6.11 11.41 2.73
N VAL A 121 -6.34 10.12 2.45
CA VAL A 121 -5.86 9.02 3.31
C VAL A 121 -4.34 9.06 3.43
N TRP A 122 -3.62 9.26 2.31
CA TRP A 122 -2.16 9.30 2.34
C TRP A 122 -1.58 10.59 2.92
N ARG A 123 -2.29 11.73 2.83
CA ARG A 123 -1.93 12.96 3.54
C ARG A 123 -2.11 12.81 5.05
N TRP A 124 -3.29 12.31 5.46
CA TRP A 124 -3.72 12.21 6.85
C TRP A 124 -3.04 11.08 7.61
N ARG A 125 -2.88 9.92 6.99
CA ARG A 125 -2.23 8.72 7.57
C ARG A 125 -1.23 8.14 6.58
N PRO A 126 -0.06 8.78 6.40
CA PRO A 126 0.99 8.22 5.56
C PRO A 126 1.48 6.88 6.15
N PRO A 127 1.61 5.80 5.34
CA PRO A 127 2.04 4.50 5.86
C PRO A 127 3.41 4.56 6.55
N VAL A 128 4.32 5.42 6.08
CA VAL A 128 5.63 5.65 6.69
C VAL A 128 5.77 7.13 7.06
N ALA A 129 5.29 7.50 8.26
CA ALA A 129 5.20 8.88 8.74
C ALA A 129 6.52 9.66 8.72
N LEU A 130 7.64 9.01 9.05
CA LEU A 130 8.98 9.63 9.04
C LEU A 130 9.77 9.39 7.74
N GLY A 131 9.14 8.75 6.75
CA GLY A 131 9.82 8.24 5.57
C GLY A 131 10.93 7.24 5.92
N HIS A 132 11.65 6.77 4.90
CA HIS A 132 12.87 6.00 5.12
C HIS A 132 14.04 6.95 5.42
N PRO A 133 14.87 6.64 6.44
CA PRO A 133 16.01 7.49 6.77
C PRO A 133 17.01 7.55 5.61
N HIS A 134 17.48 8.76 5.32
CA HIS A 134 18.62 9.01 4.44
C HIS A 134 19.87 9.30 5.28
N VAL A 135 21.05 9.07 4.72
CA VAL A 135 22.32 9.39 5.38
C VAL A 135 23.12 10.36 4.50
N THR A 136 23.65 11.42 5.12
CA THR A 136 24.48 12.39 4.41
C THR A 136 25.84 11.78 4.05
N THR A 137 26.27 11.93 2.79
CA THR A 137 27.56 11.41 2.30
C THR A 137 28.71 12.39 2.50
N ARG A 138 28.37 13.65 2.83
CA ARG A 138 29.27 14.76 3.11
C ARG A 138 28.55 15.76 4.01
N ASP A 139 29.29 16.73 4.53
CA ASP A 139 28.71 17.87 5.23
C ASP A 139 27.79 18.66 4.28
N ILE A 140 26.64 19.09 4.80
CA ILE A 140 25.64 19.90 4.09
C ILE A 140 25.43 21.18 4.89
N ILE A 141 25.44 22.33 4.23
CA ILE A 141 24.98 23.59 4.83
C ILE A 141 23.54 23.82 4.37
N TYR A 142 22.61 23.91 5.32
CA TYR A 142 21.19 24.15 5.04
C TYR A 142 20.66 25.22 6.00
N ASN A 143 20.10 26.30 5.46
CA ASN A 143 19.62 27.47 6.22
C ASN A 143 20.63 27.98 7.27
N GLY A 144 21.93 28.00 6.92
CA GLY A 144 23.01 28.42 7.81
C GLY A 144 23.47 27.36 8.83
N TYR A 145 22.78 26.22 8.93
CA TYR A 145 23.18 25.11 9.80
C TYR A 145 24.07 24.11 9.09
N ARG A 146 25.12 23.64 9.78
CA ARG A 146 25.94 22.52 9.32
C ARG A 146 25.30 21.21 9.75
N ILE A 147 24.96 20.37 8.77
CA ILE A 147 24.56 18.98 8.94
C ILE A 147 25.79 18.12 8.59
N PRO A 148 26.44 17.46 9.57
CA PRO A 148 27.64 16.67 9.33
C PRO A 148 27.42 15.50 8.36
N LYS A 149 28.51 15.01 7.76
CA LYS A 149 28.56 13.71 7.09
C LYS A 149 28.15 12.60 8.07
N GLY A 150 27.39 11.63 7.60
CA GLY A 150 26.90 10.50 8.42
C GLY A 150 25.63 10.82 9.22
N SER A 151 25.08 12.03 9.15
CA SER A 151 23.82 12.37 9.79
C SER A 151 22.64 11.64 9.13
N ARG A 152 21.72 11.15 9.96
CA ARG A 152 20.44 10.58 9.52
C ARG A 152 19.42 11.71 9.31
N ILE A 153 18.79 11.73 8.15
CA ILE A 153 17.77 12.71 7.77
C ILE A 153 16.47 11.96 7.48
N HIS A 154 15.39 12.39 8.10
CA HIS A 154 14.04 11.86 7.90
C HIS A 154 13.18 12.86 7.14
N LEU A 155 12.40 12.36 6.19
CA LEU A 155 11.32 13.13 5.56
C LEU A 155 10.07 12.91 6.38
N ASN A 156 9.78 13.81 7.31
CA ASN A 156 8.58 13.72 8.15
C ASN A 156 7.32 14.06 7.35
N SER A 157 6.82 13.08 6.60
CA SER A 157 5.65 13.19 5.75
C SER A 157 4.39 13.50 6.55
N TRP A 158 4.28 12.95 7.77
CA TRP A 158 3.16 13.24 8.68
C TRP A 158 3.16 14.71 9.08
N ALA A 159 4.28 15.25 9.56
CA ALA A 159 4.35 16.66 9.95
C ALA A 159 4.09 17.61 8.77
N ILE A 160 4.53 17.26 7.56
CA ILE A 160 4.22 18.05 6.35
C ILE A 160 2.72 18.01 6.04
N GLY A 161 2.10 16.82 6.11
CA GLY A 161 0.67 16.65 5.87
C GLY A 161 -0.21 17.34 6.92
N HIS A 162 0.31 17.54 8.14
CA HIS A 162 -0.40 18.19 9.23
C HIS A 162 0.02 19.65 9.49
N ASP A 163 0.83 20.25 8.61
CA ASP A 163 1.26 21.64 8.76
C ASP A 163 0.09 22.60 8.40
N PRO A 164 -0.43 23.40 9.35
CA PRO A 164 -1.53 24.32 9.08
C PRO A 164 -1.14 25.47 8.12
N ARG A 165 0.16 25.66 7.85
CA ARG A 165 0.62 26.62 6.82
C ARG A 165 0.49 26.06 5.40
N ARG A 166 0.28 24.74 5.28
CA ARG A 166 0.15 24.03 4.01
C ARG A 166 -1.27 23.54 3.75
N HIS A 167 -1.94 23.07 4.79
CA HIS A 167 -3.28 22.49 4.70
C HIS A 167 -4.22 23.17 5.69
N ASP A 168 -5.31 23.74 5.19
CA ASP A 168 -6.39 24.22 6.04
C ASP A 168 -7.04 23.05 6.78
N ASP A 169 -7.24 23.22 8.09
CA ASP A 169 -7.77 22.19 9.01
C ASP A 169 -7.10 20.82 8.79
N PRO A 170 -5.79 20.70 9.10
CA PRO A 170 -4.99 19.54 8.73
C PRO A 170 -5.41 18.25 9.43
N GLU A 171 -5.98 18.35 10.64
CA GLU A 171 -6.43 17.21 11.43
C GLU A 171 -7.72 16.59 10.90
N ARG A 172 -8.56 17.40 10.23
CA ARG A 172 -9.79 16.94 9.60
C ARG A 172 -9.50 16.15 8.34
N PHE A 173 -10.07 14.96 8.27
CA PHE A 173 -10.15 14.18 7.03
C PHE A 173 -11.17 14.85 6.10
N TRP A 174 -10.67 15.54 5.07
CA TRP A 174 -11.47 16.36 4.16
C TRP A 174 -11.10 16.09 2.69
N PRO A 175 -11.60 14.99 2.09
CA PRO A 175 -11.31 14.63 0.70
C PRO A 175 -11.61 15.76 -0.30
N GLU A 176 -12.64 16.57 -0.04
CA GLU A 176 -13.07 17.64 -0.91
C GLU A 176 -11.99 18.71 -1.15
N ARG A 177 -10.94 18.77 -0.32
CA ARG A 177 -9.77 19.63 -0.57
C ARG A 177 -9.06 19.34 -1.89
N TYR A 178 -9.29 18.16 -2.47
CA TYR A 178 -8.72 17.73 -3.76
C TYR A 178 -9.73 17.79 -4.92
N ILE A 179 -10.94 18.33 -4.72
CA ILE A 179 -11.89 18.56 -5.82
C ILE A 179 -11.31 19.63 -6.75
N GLY A 180 -11.30 19.36 -8.06
CA GLY A 180 -10.82 20.30 -9.06
C GLY A 180 -9.29 20.48 -9.10
N ASP A 181 -8.55 19.71 -8.30
CA ASP A 181 -7.08 19.69 -8.38
C ASP A 181 -6.66 19.15 -9.75
N GLU A 182 -6.15 19.96 -10.66
CA GLU A 182 -5.78 19.53 -12.02
C GLU A 182 -4.60 18.55 -12.07
N THR A 183 -3.88 18.35 -10.94
CA THR A 183 -2.92 17.24 -10.81
C THR A 183 -3.61 15.87 -10.70
N THR A 184 -4.95 15.81 -10.76
CA THR A 184 -5.80 14.61 -10.58
C THR A 184 -6.05 13.77 -11.82
N GLY A 185 -5.46 14.10 -12.99
CA GLY A 185 -5.56 13.23 -14.18
C GLY A 185 -5.22 11.78 -13.84
N LYS A 186 -4.20 11.58 -12.98
CA LYS A 186 -3.91 10.36 -12.20
C LYS A 186 -3.34 10.79 -10.85
N ALA A 187 -3.63 10.10 -9.73
CA ALA A 187 -3.12 10.50 -8.41
C ALA A 187 -1.57 10.58 -8.39
N MET A 188 -0.90 9.86 -9.29
CA MET A 188 0.54 9.94 -9.51
C MET A 188 1.10 11.28 -10.00
N GLN A 189 0.34 12.17 -10.63
CA GLN A 189 0.97 13.30 -11.33
C GLN A 189 1.60 14.33 -10.38
N SER A 190 0.99 14.51 -9.22
CA SER A 190 1.52 15.35 -8.14
C SER A 190 2.95 14.93 -7.77
N ILE A 191 3.24 13.62 -7.75
CA ILE A 191 4.54 13.08 -7.40
C ILE A 191 5.65 13.57 -8.34
N ASN A 192 5.33 13.88 -9.59
CA ASN A 192 6.32 14.34 -10.57
C ASN A 192 6.35 15.87 -10.68
N SER A 193 5.59 16.59 -9.84
CA SER A 193 5.62 18.04 -9.81
C SER A 193 7.04 18.56 -9.53
N ALA A 194 7.53 19.40 -10.43
CA ALA A 194 8.79 20.13 -10.24
C ALA A 194 8.70 21.11 -9.04
N ASP A 195 7.50 21.64 -8.81
CA ASP A 195 7.20 22.45 -7.64
C ASP A 195 6.75 21.54 -6.49
N VAL A 196 7.64 21.33 -5.52
CA VAL A 196 7.42 20.48 -4.34
C VAL A 196 6.28 20.99 -3.45
N SER A 197 5.99 22.31 -3.49
CA SER A 197 4.88 22.88 -2.73
C SER A 197 3.52 22.43 -3.26
N LYS A 198 3.42 22.11 -4.55
CA LYS A 198 2.20 21.64 -5.22
C LYS A 198 1.97 20.13 -5.12
N ARG A 199 2.85 19.39 -4.45
CA ARG A 199 2.60 17.97 -4.15
C ARG A 199 1.42 17.84 -3.20
N ASP A 200 0.56 16.87 -3.44
CA ASP A 200 -0.60 16.56 -2.60
C ASP A 200 -0.22 15.94 -1.24
N HIS A 201 0.74 15.00 -1.24
CA HIS A 201 1.25 14.32 -0.07
C HIS A 201 2.69 13.79 -0.28
N PHE A 202 3.31 13.31 0.80
CA PHE A 202 4.68 12.75 0.79
C PHE A 202 4.75 11.30 1.27
N ALA A 203 3.61 10.60 1.34
CA ALA A 203 3.52 9.21 1.80
C ALA A 203 4.46 8.24 1.08
N PHE A 204 4.85 8.54 -0.16
CA PHE A 204 5.74 7.71 -0.99
C PHE A 204 7.16 8.27 -1.11
N GLY A 205 7.50 9.30 -0.32
CA GLY A 205 8.83 9.91 -0.32
C GLY A 205 9.02 10.98 -1.40
N ALA A 206 10.29 11.32 -1.64
CA ALA A 206 10.68 12.39 -2.56
C ALA A 206 12.04 12.11 -3.24
N GLY A 207 12.25 12.76 -4.39
CA GLY A 207 13.51 12.72 -5.12
C GLY A 207 13.86 11.33 -5.67
N ARG A 208 15.16 11.02 -5.75
CA ARG A 208 15.68 9.80 -6.40
C ARG A 208 15.34 8.48 -5.67
N ARG A 209 14.86 8.55 -4.42
CA ARG A 209 14.51 7.38 -3.59
C ARG A 209 13.01 7.28 -3.35
N ILE A 210 12.23 7.87 -4.26
CA ILE A 210 10.79 7.80 -4.23
C ILE A 210 10.31 6.36 -4.42
N CYS A 211 9.20 6.01 -3.80
CA CYS A 211 8.71 4.64 -3.78
C CYS A 211 8.47 4.11 -5.21
N PRO A 212 9.15 3.03 -5.64
CA PRO A 212 8.94 2.44 -6.96
C PRO A 212 7.56 1.77 -7.07
N GLY A 213 6.95 1.41 -5.93
CA GLY A 213 5.65 0.73 -5.86
C GLY A 213 4.43 1.65 -5.97
N TYR A 214 4.59 2.97 -6.17
CA TYR A 214 3.47 3.92 -6.19
C TYR A 214 2.36 3.49 -7.16
N ASN A 215 2.72 3.13 -8.41
CA ASN A 215 1.77 2.68 -9.43
C ASN A 215 0.92 1.49 -8.97
N VAL A 216 1.57 0.52 -8.32
CA VAL A 216 0.88 -0.69 -7.84
C VAL A 216 -0.04 -0.32 -6.69
N ALA A 217 0.44 0.49 -5.74
CA ALA A 217 -0.34 0.96 -4.60
C ALA A 217 -1.55 1.80 -5.01
N GLU A 218 -1.40 2.72 -5.97
CA GLU A 218 -2.51 3.53 -6.50
C GLU A 218 -3.60 2.64 -7.09
N ARG A 219 -3.22 1.71 -7.98
CA ARG A 219 -4.18 0.84 -8.66
C ARG A 219 -4.88 -0.10 -7.70
N SER A 220 -4.13 -0.76 -6.83
CA SER A 220 -4.70 -1.72 -5.88
C SER A 220 -5.58 -1.01 -4.85
N PHE A 221 -5.16 0.16 -4.37
CA PHE A 221 -5.92 0.92 -3.38
C PHE A 221 -7.18 1.56 -3.96
N ALA A 222 -7.13 2.09 -5.18
CA ALA A 222 -8.32 2.56 -5.89
C ALA A 222 -9.37 1.45 -6.02
N VAL A 223 -8.94 0.27 -6.48
CA VAL A 223 -9.83 -0.90 -6.61
C VAL A 223 -10.36 -1.35 -5.25
N ALA A 224 -9.52 -1.34 -4.21
CA ALA A 224 -9.95 -1.68 -2.85
C ALA A 224 -11.03 -0.71 -2.34
N ILE A 225 -10.82 0.61 -2.45
CA ILE A 225 -11.81 1.62 -2.04
C ILE A 225 -13.12 1.42 -2.80
N MET A 226 -13.05 1.35 -4.14
CA MET A 226 -14.26 1.19 -4.97
C MET A 226 -15.02 -0.09 -4.61
N ARG A 227 -14.33 -1.22 -4.48
CA ARG A 227 -14.97 -2.51 -4.18
C ARG A 227 -15.49 -2.58 -2.76
N ILE A 228 -14.78 -2.02 -1.77
CA ILE A 228 -15.26 -1.99 -0.38
C ILE A 228 -16.54 -1.15 -0.30
N LEU A 229 -16.56 0.07 -0.85
CA LEU A 229 -17.73 0.95 -0.78
C LEU A 229 -18.89 0.51 -1.69
N TRP A 230 -18.59 -0.22 -2.76
CA TRP A 230 -19.60 -0.90 -3.55
C TRP A 230 -20.19 -2.09 -2.79
N ALA A 231 -19.39 -2.94 -2.17
CA ALA A 231 -19.90 -4.17 -1.55
C ALA A 231 -20.48 -3.96 -0.15
N PHE A 232 -19.92 -3.04 0.63
CA PHE A 232 -20.13 -2.95 2.07
C PHE A 232 -20.47 -1.54 2.55
N GLU A 233 -21.24 -1.48 3.64
CA GLU A 233 -21.30 -0.33 4.54
C GLU A 233 -20.23 -0.52 5.62
N VAL A 234 -19.32 0.44 5.75
CA VAL A 234 -18.27 0.45 6.78
C VAL A 234 -18.85 1.06 8.04
N GLN A 235 -19.01 0.26 9.09
CA GLN A 235 -19.63 0.67 10.36
C GLN A 235 -18.74 0.30 11.56
N PRO A 236 -18.88 1.00 12.70
CA PRO A 236 -18.24 0.57 13.93
C PRO A 236 -18.73 -0.82 14.32
N ALA A 237 -17.87 -1.64 14.91
CA ALA A 237 -18.28 -2.94 15.42
C ALA A 237 -19.34 -2.78 16.54
N PRO A 238 -20.25 -3.75 16.72
CA PRO A 238 -21.25 -3.68 17.79
C PRO A 238 -20.61 -3.43 19.16
N GLY A 239 -21.15 -2.45 19.91
CA GLY A 239 -20.63 -2.07 21.23
C GLY A 239 -19.43 -1.11 21.20
N THR A 240 -19.02 -0.64 20.02
CA THR A 240 -17.94 0.36 19.89
C THR A 240 -18.40 1.74 20.35
N GLN A 241 -17.58 2.39 21.17
CA GLN A 241 -17.80 3.79 21.55
C GLN A 241 -17.32 4.74 20.45
N VAL A 242 -18.14 5.74 20.10
CA VAL A 242 -17.84 6.78 19.11
C VAL A 242 -17.89 8.16 19.82
N PRO A 243 -16.96 9.10 19.55
CA PRO A 243 -15.84 9.01 18.61
C PRO A 243 -14.80 7.97 19.03
N LEU A 244 -14.16 7.35 18.04
CA LEU A 244 -13.12 6.34 18.28
C LEU A 244 -11.93 6.98 18.99
N ASP A 245 -11.39 6.30 20.00
CA ASP A 245 -10.11 6.68 20.61
C ASP A 245 -8.95 6.06 19.79
N PRO A 246 -8.10 6.86 19.12
CA PRO A 246 -6.95 6.36 18.37
C PRO A 246 -6.04 5.42 19.15
N LEU A 247 -5.84 5.66 20.45
CA LEU A 247 -4.95 4.86 21.27
C LEU A 247 -5.47 3.44 21.48
N SER A 248 -6.79 3.23 21.39
CA SER A 248 -7.42 1.93 21.55
C SER A 248 -7.10 0.95 20.42
N TYR A 249 -6.93 1.45 19.19
CA TYR A 249 -6.76 0.61 17.99
C TYR A 249 -5.41 0.77 17.28
N MET A 250 -4.61 1.79 17.60
CA MET A 250 -3.25 1.94 17.05
C MET A 250 -2.21 1.08 17.76
N LYS A 251 -2.57 0.46 18.89
CA LYS A 251 -1.68 -0.48 19.58
C LYS A 251 -1.31 -1.62 18.64
N ASN A 252 -0.01 -1.96 18.59
CA ASN A 252 0.55 -3.00 17.70
C ASN A 252 0.28 -2.76 16.20
N ALA A 253 0.02 -1.52 15.79
CA ALA A 253 0.02 -1.17 14.38
C ALA A 253 1.38 -1.49 13.75
N GLU A 254 1.38 -1.93 12.49
CA GLU A 254 2.61 -2.16 11.70
C GLU A 254 3.52 -0.94 11.73
N MET A 255 2.93 0.27 11.74
CA MET A 255 3.63 1.54 11.78
C MET A 255 2.97 2.48 12.82
N PRO A 256 3.76 3.16 13.66
CA PRO A 256 3.23 4.10 14.65
C PRO A 256 2.32 5.16 14.02
N GLY A 257 1.16 5.41 14.66
CA GLY A 257 0.22 6.45 14.24
C GLY A 257 -0.75 6.05 13.11
N ASN A 258 -0.78 4.77 12.71
CA ASN A 258 -1.74 4.23 11.75
C ASN A 258 -2.71 3.26 12.44
N ALA A 259 -3.91 3.11 11.87
CA ALA A 259 -4.84 2.06 12.29
C ALA A 259 -4.23 0.66 12.11
N SER A 260 -4.65 -0.28 12.96
CA SER A 260 -4.21 -1.67 12.94
C SER A 260 -5.39 -2.63 12.80
N ILE A 261 -5.10 -3.92 12.85
CA ILE A 261 -6.09 -5.00 12.93
C ILE A 261 -7.03 -4.88 14.15
N ASN A 262 -6.67 -4.06 15.15
CA ASN A 262 -7.50 -3.79 16.32
C ASN A 262 -8.58 -2.72 16.07
N LEU A 263 -8.65 -2.13 14.87
CA LEU A 263 -9.70 -1.16 14.52
C LEU A 263 -11.08 -1.83 14.68
N PRO A 264 -11.98 -1.29 15.52
CA PRO A 264 -13.28 -1.91 15.77
C PRO A 264 -14.25 -1.61 14.63
N VAL A 265 -14.01 -2.26 13.48
CA VAL A 265 -14.76 -2.09 12.23
C VAL A 265 -15.59 -3.34 11.92
N THR A 266 -16.76 -3.12 11.35
CA THR A 266 -17.60 -4.14 10.74
C THR A 266 -17.94 -3.72 9.31
N LEU A 267 -17.91 -4.69 8.40
CA LEU A 267 -18.30 -4.52 7.01
C LEU A 267 -19.65 -5.22 6.81
N GLU A 268 -20.73 -4.45 6.77
CA GLU A 268 -22.07 -4.97 6.51
C GLU A 268 -22.29 -5.04 4.99
N VAL A 269 -22.66 -6.20 4.46
CA VAL A 269 -22.89 -6.33 3.02
C VAL A 269 -24.12 -5.53 2.61
N ARG A 270 -24.03 -4.75 1.54
CA ARG A 270 -25.10 -3.83 1.12
C ARG A 270 -26.31 -4.51 0.48
N SER A 271 -26.14 -5.69 -0.13
CA SER A 271 -27.25 -6.47 -0.69
C SER A 271 -26.88 -7.94 -0.88
N GLU A 272 -27.89 -8.82 -0.86
CA GLU A 272 -27.68 -10.26 -1.10
C GLU A 272 -27.26 -10.54 -2.55
N GLU A 273 -27.65 -9.71 -3.52
CA GLU A 273 -27.20 -9.79 -4.90
C GLU A 273 -25.71 -9.51 -5.02
N ARG A 274 -25.22 -8.47 -4.33
CA ARG A 274 -23.79 -8.14 -4.28
C ARG A 274 -23.00 -9.24 -3.59
N LYS A 275 -23.51 -9.79 -2.48
CA LYS A 275 -22.92 -10.94 -1.78
C LYS A 275 -22.77 -12.15 -2.70
N LYS A 276 -23.84 -12.50 -3.42
CA LYS A 276 -23.84 -13.60 -4.37
C LYS A 276 -22.79 -13.38 -5.46
N LEU A 277 -22.76 -12.19 -6.06
CA LEU A 277 -21.78 -11.86 -7.10
C LEU A 277 -20.34 -11.98 -6.60
N ILE A 278 -20.05 -11.50 -5.39
CA ILE A 278 -18.72 -11.60 -4.77
C ILE A 278 -18.29 -13.07 -4.63
N ASN A 279 -19.18 -13.92 -4.11
CA ASN A 279 -18.91 -15.35 -3.93
C ASN A 279 -18.72 -16.06 -5.29
N ASP A 280 -19.60 -15.80 -6.26
CA ASP A 280 -19.52 -16.39 -7.60
C ASP A 280 -18.18 -16.05 -8.30
N ILE A 281 -17.73 -14.79 -8.15
CA ILE A 281 -16.44 -14.33 -8.68
C ILE A 281 -15.27 -14.98 -7.92
N PHE A 282 -15.33 -15.04 -6.60
CA PHE A 282 -14.28 -15.68 -5.78
C PHE A 282 -14.10 -17.14 -6.19
N ASP A 283 -15.19 -17.91 -6.24
CA ASP A 283 -15.18 -19.32 -6.62
C ASP A 283 -14.64 -19.53 -8.03
N LYS A 284 -14.97 -18.65 -8.98
CA LYS A 284 -14.42 -18.69 -10.33
C LYS A 284 -12.91 -18.44 -10.33
N MET A 285 -12.47 -17.39 -9.64
CA MET A 285 -11.06 -17.01 -9.57
C MET A 285 -10.21 -18.04 -8.85
N ASP A 286 -10.72 -18.65 -7.79
CA ASP A 286 -10.01 -19.71 -7.07
C ASP A 286 -9.76 -20.91 -8.00
N ARG A 287 -10.81 -21.39 -8.70
CA ARG A 287 -10.68 -22.45 -9.72
C ARG A 287 -9.67 -22.12 -10.82
N GLU A 288 -9.61 -20.88 -11.29
CA GLU A 288 -8.67 -20.44 -12.33
C GLU A 288 -7.24 -20.30 -11.79
N ARG A 289 -7.08 -19.79 -10.57
CA ARG A 289 -5.78 -19.66 -9.90
C ARG A 289 -5.13 -21.02 -9.67
N THR A 290 -5.91 -22.02 -9.24
CA THR A 290 -5.43 -23.40 -9.10
C THR A 290 -4.89 -23.97 -10.42
N LYS A 291 -5.45 -23.57 -11.58
CA LYS A 291 -4.97 -24.00 -12.90
C LYS A 291 -3.66 -23.32 -13.31
N MET A 292 -3.50 -22.03 -13.01
CA MET A 292 -2.28 -21.28 -13.34
C MET A 292 -1.06 -21.69 -12.51
N VAL A 293 -1.27 -22.21 -11.29
CA VAL A 293 -0.17 -22.62 -10.38
C VAL A 293 0.17 -24.11 -10.53
N SER A 294 -0.71 -24.91 -11.15
CA SER A 294 -0.53 -26.35 -11.37
C SER A 294 0.08 -26.73 -12.73
N THR A 295 0.44 -25.74 -13.56
CA THR A 295 1.13 -25.91 -14.84
C THR A 295 2.57 -25.37 -14.79
#